data_AF-A0A3D2XWU5-F1
#
_entry.id   AF-A0A3D2XWU5-F1
#
_cell.length_a   1.000
_cell.length_b   1.000
_cell.length_c   1.000
_cell.angle_alpha   90.00
_cell.angle_beta   90.00
_cell.angle_gamma   90.00
#
_symmetry.space_group_name_H-M   'P 1'
#
loop_
_entity.id
_entity.type
_entity.pdbx_description
1 polymer ?
#
loop_
_entity_poly.entity_id
_entity_poly.type
_entity_poly.pdbx_seq_one_letter_code
_entity_poly.pdbx_strand_id
1 'polypeptide(L)' 'MSKSVPVVSHIGQIRGKNVLGNIMSTVPKLLMPVVGILLFLAIWNVVAKNIDTSLGQFPGPA' A
#
# COMPACT_ATOMS: atom_id res chain seq x y z
N MET A 1 -43.09 37.96 -7.20
CA MET A 1 -42.51 36.60 -7.27
C MET A 1 -41.05 36.73 -7.66
N SER A 2 -40.11 36.44 -6.76
CA SER A 2 -38.69 36.34 -7.11
C SER A 2 -38.14 35.09 -6.45
N LYS A 3 -38.09 34.00 -7.21
CA LYS A 3 -37.41 32.77 -6.79
C LYS A 3 -35.95 32.92 -7.20
N SER A 4 -35.12 33.36 -6.27
CA SER A 4 -33.67 33.31 -6.40
C SER A 4 -33.27 31.84 -6.48
N VAL A 5 -32.91 31.38 -7.67
CA VAL A 5 -32.43 30.01 -7.89
C VAL A 5 -30.97 29.95 -7.45
N PRO A 6 -30.58 29.16 -6.42
CA PRO A 6 -29.18 28.91 -6.14
C PRO A 6 -28.63 27.92 -7.17
N VAL A 7 -28.37 28.42 -8.37
CA VAL A 7 -27.54 27.74 -9.37
C VAL A 7 -26.08 27.91 -8.93
N VAL A 8 -25.36 26.79 -8.80
CA VAL A 8 -23.89 26.73 -8.71
C VAL A 8 -23.29 27.17 -7.37
N SER A 9 -23.41 26.31 -6.36
CA SER A 9 -22.47 26.28 -5.22
C SER A 9 -21.96 24.88 -4.86
N HIS A 10 -22.45 23.82 -5.53
CA HIS A 10 -22.05 22.43 -5.23
C HIS A 10 -20.95 21.85 -6.14
N ILE A 11 -20.54 22.56 -7.21
CA ILE A 11 -19.53 22.07 -8.17
C ILE A 11 -18.11 22.52 -7.78
N GLY A 12 -17.95 23.55 -6.94
CA GLY A 12 -16.65 24.13 -6.58
C GLY A 12 -15.90 23.46 -5.42
N GLN A 13 -16.42 22.38 -4.84
CA GLN A 13 -15.82 21.73 -3.65
C GLN A 13 -15.13 20.38 -3.94
N ILE A 14 -15.20 19.87 -5.18
CA ILE A 14 -14.59 18.60 -5.59
C ILE A 14 -13.27 18.87 -6.34
N ARG A 15 -12.16 19.22 -5.67
CA ARG A 15 -10.85 19.16 -6.38
C ARG A 15 -9.55 19.00 -5.60
N GLY A 16 -9.38 19.53 -4.39
CA GLY A 16 -8.00 19.72 -3.88
C GLY A 16 -7.55 18.86 -2.70
N LYS A 17 -8.39 18.73 -1.66
CA LYS A 17 -7.90 18.40 -0.31
C LYS A 17 -7.94 16.92 0.05
N ASN A 18 -8.57 16.09 -0.78
CA ASN A 18 -8.97 14.74 -0.39
C ASN A 18 -7.95 13.67 -0.83
N VAL A 19 -7.14 13.94 -1.87
CA VAL A 19 -6.17 12.96 -2.40
C VAL A 19 -4.93 12.87 -1.51
N LEU A 20 -4.34 14.00 -1.10
CA LEU A 20 -3.20 14.00 -0.19
C LEU A 20 -3.57 13.37 1.17
N GLY A 21 -4.73 13.71 1.73
CA GLY A 21 -5.21 13.11 2.99
C GLY A 21 -5.42 11.60 2.91
N ASN A 22 -5.97 11.11 1.78
CA ASN A 22 -6.17 9.68 1.58
C ASN A 22 -4.86 8.91 1.37
N ILE A 23 -3.87 9.51 0.69
CA ILE A 23 -2.54 8.91 0.53
C ILE A 23 -1.83 8.86 1.89
N MET A 24 -1.80 9.98 2.62
CA MET A 24 -1.13 10.07 3.92
C MET A 24 -1.74 9.13 4.96
N SER A 25 -3.05 8.85 4.89
CA SER A 25 -3.72 7.89 5.78
C SER A 25 -3.57 6.42 5.36
N THR A 26 -3.07 6.14 4.14
CA THR A 26 -2.87 4.78 3.63
C THR A 26 -1.44 4.29 3.82
N VAL A 27 -0.45 5.19 3.79
CA VAL A 27 0.98 4.85 4.00
C VAL A 27 1.23 4.03 5.28
N PRO A 28 0.68 4.39 6.47
CA PRO A 28 0.92 3.61 7.68
C PRO A 28 0.32 2.20 7.63
N LYS A 29 -0.73 1.98 6.84
CA LYS A 29 -1.36 0.65 6.69
C LYS A 29 -0.47 -0.33 5.93
N LEU A 30 0.46 0.18 5.11
CA LEU A 30 1.44 -0.64 4.39
C LEU A 30 2.61 -1.09 5.28
N LEU A 31 2.80 -0.51 6.47
CA LEU A 31 3.88 -0.91 7.38
C LEU A 31 3.75 -2.39 7.77
N MET A 32 2.54 -2.85 8.09
CA MET A 32 2.32 -4.23 8.52
C MET A 32 2.69 -5.28 7.45
N PRO A 33 2.22 -5.20 6.19
CA PRO A 33 2.64 -6.13 5.14
C PRO A 33 4.13 -5.97 4.80
N VAL A 34 4.70 -4.76 4.84
CA VAL A 34 6.15 -4.55 4.61
C VAL A 34 6.98 -5.26 5.68
N VAL A 35 6.64 -5.09 6.96
CA VAL A 35 7.33 -5.80 8.06
C VAL A 35 7.19 -7.32 7.89
N GLY A 36 6.02 -7.81 7.50
CA GLY A 36 5.80 -9.24 7.23
C GLY A 36 6.68 -9.77 6.11
N ILE A 37 6.76 -9.06 4.99
CA ILE A 37 7.65 -9.42 3.87
C ILE A 37 9.11 -9.39 4.31
N LEU A 38 9.55 -8.35 5.03
CA LEU A 38 10.93 -8.25 5.51
C LEU A 38 11.30 -9.41 6.44
N LEU A 39 10.40 -9.78 7.36
CA LEU A 39 10.62 -10.91 8.26
C LEU A 39 10.66 -12.23 7.49
N PHE A 40 9.73 -12.41 6.55
CA PHE A 40 9.73 -13.58 5.68
C PHE A 40 11.04 -13.69 4.90
N LEU A 41 11.52 -12.61 4.28
CA LEU A 41 12.76 -12.59 3.51
C LEU A 41 13.98 -12.86 4.39
N ALA A 42 14.02 -12.32 5.61
CA ALA A 42 15.09 -12.57 6.56
C ALA A 42 15.19 -14.05 6.94
N ILE A 43 14.04 -14.69 7.22
CA ILE A 43 13.98 -16.12 7.53
C ILE A 43 14.33 -16.95 6.29
N TRP A 44 13.73 -16.62 5.14
CA TRP A 44 13.91 -17.34 3.88
C TRP A 44 15.37 -17.33 3.41
N ASN A 45 16.10 -16.23 3.62
CA ASN A 45 17.52 -16.12 3.29
C ASN A 45 18.39 -17.20 3.96
N VAL A 46 18.02 -17.64 5.16
CA VAL A 46 18.72 -18.73 5.86
C VAL A 46 18.11 -20.07 5.49
N VAL A 47 16.78 -20.20 5.56
CA VAL A 47 16.09 -21.49 5.37
C VAL A 47 16.30 -22.06 3.96
N ALA A 48 16.27 -21.24 2.91
CA ALA A 48 16.38 -21.71 1.53
C ALA A 48 17.67 -22.51 1.25
N LYS A 49 18.79 -22.09 1.86
CA LYS A 49 20.11 -22.73 1.73
C LYS A 49 20.23 -24.06 2.46
N ASN A 50 19.29 -24.37 3.36
CA ASN A 50 19.28 -25.60 4.14
C ASN A 50 18.33 -26.66 3.56
N ILE A 51 17.61 -26.34 2.48
CA ILE A 51 16.69 -27.26 1.80
C ILE A 51 17.41 -27.85 0.59
N ASP A 52 17.92 -29.07 0.74
CA ASP A 52 18.48 -29.83 -0.36
C ASP A 52 17.36 -30.56 -1.11
N THR A 53 17.20 -30.25 -2.39
CA THR A 53 16.26 -30.94 -3.29
C THR A 53 17.02 -31.69 -4.37
N SER A 54 16.34 -32.60 -5.08
CA SER A 54 16.93 -33.31 -6.22
C SER A 54 17.40 -32.39 -7.36
N LEU A 55 16.90 -31.14 -7.40
CA LEU A 55 17.32 -30.11 -8.36
C LEU A 55 18.42 -29.18 -7.80
N GLY A 56 18.89 -29.43 -6.58
CA GLY A 56 19.80 -28.55 -5.83
C GLY A 56 19.08 -27.78 -4.72
N GLN A 57 19.70 -26.70 -4.25
CA GLN A 57 19.18 -25.89 -3.15
C GLN A 57 18.23 -24.81 -3.65
N PHE A 58 17.28 -24.42 -2.81
CA PHE A 58 16.41 -23.30 -3.13
C PHE A 58 17.16 -21.97 -3.13
N PRO A 59 16.84 -21.05 -4.07
CA PRO A 59 17.45 -19.74 -4.09
C PRO A 59 16.94 -18.88 -2.93
N GLY A 60 17.86 -18.18 -2.29
CA GLY A 60 17.53 -17.07 -1.39
C GLY A 60 16.95 -15.88 -2.17
N PRO A 61 16.53 -14.82 -1.46
CA PRO A 61 16.18 -13.57 -2.11
C PRO A 61 17.39 -13.01 -2.91
N ALA A 62 17.10 -12.41 -4.08
CA ALA A 62 18.10 -11.94 -5.06
C ALA A 62 19.03 -10.84 -4.52
#